data_AF-T0ZW95-F1
#
_entry.id   AF-T0ZW95-F1
#
_cell.length_a   1.000
_cell.length_b   1.000
_cell.length_c   1.000
_cell.angle_alpha   90.00
_cell.angle_beta   90.00
_cell.angle_gamma   90.00
#
_symmetry.space_group_name_H-M   'P 1'
#
loop_
_entity.id
_entity.type
_entity.pdbx_description
1 polymer ?
#
loop_
_entity_poly.entity_id
_entity_poly.type
_entity_poly.pdbx_seq_one_letter_code
_entity_poly.pdbx_strand_id
1 'polypeptide(L)'
;NDDSKYDHRLHGLLLVANGMSPYDVSEVIGNSPKSIETWVNAFLKEGFEGIREPKRPGRPARLSSIMDDIGRDLRKNPVDLGYRQNLWDGKLLSHHIKIKYGIVLGTR
;
A
#
# COMPACT_ATOMS: atom_id res chain seq x y z
N ASN A 1 9.90 11.78 5.90
CA ASN A 1 9.88 10.77 6.97
C ASN A 1 8.44 10.63 7.46
N ASP A 2 8.00 9.43 7.84
CA ASP A 2 6.63 9.20 8.34
C ASP A 2 6.44 9.91 9.70
N ASP A 3 7.42 9.76 10.61
CA ASP A 3 7.37 10.36 11.95
C ASP A 3 7.21 11.89 11.91
N SER A 4 7.94 12.59 11.04
CA SER A 4 7.83 14.06 10.93
C SER A 4 6.44 14.52 10.50
N LYS A 5 5.73 13.75 9.67
CA LYS A 5 4.36 14.08 9.26
C LYS A 5 3.35 13.74 10.35
N TYR A 6 3.63 12.71 11.14
CA TYR A 6 2.82 12.36 12.30
C TYR A 6 2.93 13.45 13.36
N ASP A 7 4.15 13.87 13.71
CA ASP A 7 4.41 14.93 14.70
C ASP A 7 3.76 16.26 14.27
N HIS A 8 3.80 16.58 12.98
CA HIS A 8 3.16 17.78 12.44
C HIS A 8 1.62 17.75 12.60
N ARG A 9 0.99 16.61 12.33
CA ARG A 9 -0.45 16.42 12.53
C ARG A 9 -0.84 16.45 14.00
N LEU A 10 0.00 15.84 14.85
CA LEU A 10 -0.17 15.86 16.29
C LEU A 10 -0.09 17.29 16.85
N HIS A 11 0.85 18.10 16.37
CA HIS A 11 0.93 19.51 16.72
C HIS A 11 -0.37 20.25 16.37
N GLY A 12 -0.88 20.07 15.15
CA GLY A 12 -2.16 20.67 14.72
C GLY A 12 -3.34 20.27 15.61
N LEU A 13 -3.44 18.98 15.98
CA LEU A 13 -4.47 18.50 16.90
C LEU A 13 -4.36 19.10 18.30
N LEU A 14 -3.14 19.23 18.83
CA LEU A 14 -2.91 19.84 20.13
C LEU A 14 -3.38 21.29 20.14
N LEU A 15 -3.13 22.06 19.07
CA LEU A 15 -3.61 23.44 18.97
C LEU A 15 -5.14 23.52 18.96
N VAL A 16 -5.81 22.63 18.21
CA VAL A 16 -7.28 22.54 18.21
C VAL A 16 -7.81 22.16 19.60
N ALA A 17 -7.18 21.19 20.27
CA ALA A 17 -7.56 20.79 21.64
C ALA A 17 -7.37 21.91 22.67
N ASN A 18 -6.46 22.86 22.41
CA ASN A 18 -6.28 24.08 23.19
C ASN A 18 -7.26 25.20 22.81
N GLY A 19 -8.28 24.92 21.99
CA GLY A 19 -9.37 25.84 21.68
C GLY A 19 -9.18 26.70 20.43
N MET A 20 -8.11 26.49 19.66
CA MET A 20 -7.93 27.18 18.37
C MET A 20 -8.86 26.62 17.31
N SER A 21 -9.40 27.48 16.44
CA SER A 21 -10.21 27.02 15.32
C SER A 21 -9.31 26.40 14.23
N PRO A 22 -9.84 25.53 13.34
CA PRO A 22 -9.08 25.02 12.19
C PRO A 22 -8.51 26.12 11.28
N TYR A 23 -9.12 27.31 11.27
CA TYR A 23 -8.61 28.48 10.53
C TYR A 23 -7.40 29.12 11.22
N ASP A 24 -7.45 29.28 12.54
CA ASP A 24 -6.29 29.81 13.28
C ASP A 24 -5.10 28.85 13.17
N VAL A 25 -5.38 27.54 13.30
CA VAL A 25 -4.36 26.51 13.18
C VAL A 25 -3.75 26.47 11.77
N SER A 26 -4.55 26.72 10.71
CA SER A 26 -4.01 26.73 9.35
C SER A 26 -2.95 27.80 9.13
N GLU A 27 -3.12 28.97 9.76
CA GLU A 27 -2.13 30.06 9.69
C GLU A 27 -0.84 29.69 10.43
N VAL A 28 -0.92 28.91 11.51
CA VAL A 28 0.25 28.49 12.29
C VAL A 28 1.04 27.37 11.60
N ILE A 29 0.36 26.35 11.07
CA ILE A 29 1.01 25.12 10.61
C ILE A 29 1.15 25.02 9.08
N GLY A 30 0.53 25.93 8.32
CA GLY A 30 0.62 25.99 6.86
C GLY A 30 -0.16 24.91 6.10
N ASN A 31 -1.12 24.25 6.77
CA ASN A 31 -2.05 23.32 6.12
C ASN A 31 -3.44 23.93 6.04
N SER A 32 -4.19 23.61 4.98
CA SER A 32 -5.55 24.14 4.84
C SER A 32 -6.45 23.77 6.04
N PRO A 33 -7.43 24.62 6.40
CA PRO A 33 -8.42 24.30 7.44
C PRO A 33 -9.07 22.92 7.23
N LYS A 34 -9.33 22.57 5.96
CA LYS A 34 -9.90 21.28 5.59
C LYS A 34 -9.02 20.09 5.95
N SER A 35 -7.70 20.24 5.84
CA SER A 35 -6.75 19.20 6.23
C SER A 35 -6.79 18.99 7.75
N ILE A 36 -6.85 20.08 8.50
CA ILE A 36 -6.92 20.06 9.96
C ILE A 36 -8.22 19.39 10.42
N GLU A 37 -9.37 19.77 9.84
CA GLU A 37 -10.66 19.08 10.07
C GLU A 37 -10.58 17.58 9.79
N THR A 38 -9.90 17.19 8.71
CA THR A 38 -9.73 15.79 8.34
C THR A 38 -8.94 15.04 9.40
N TRP A 39 -7.88 15.64 9.95
CA TRP A 39 -7.10 15.02 11.03
C TRP A 39 -7.89 14.94 12.34
N VAL A 40 -8.65 15.97 12.69
CA VAL A 40 -9.56 15.94 13.85
C VAL A 40 -10.57 14.82 13.71
N ASN A 41 -11.24 14.71 12.57
CA ASN A 41 -12.20 13.64 12.32
C ASN A 41 -11.56 12.25 12.35
N ALA A 42 -10.36 12.09 11.77
CA ALA A 42 -9.62 10.84 11.82
C ALA A 42 -9.23 10.47 13.26
N PHE A 43 -8.78 11.44 14.06
CA PHE A 43 -8.47 11.25 15.47
C PHE A 43 -9.69 10.86 16.30
N LEU A 44 -10.83 11.54 16.11
CA LEU A 44 -12.07 11.22 16.82
C LEU A 44 -12.59 9.82 16.49
N LYS A 45 -12.32 9.33 15.27
CA LYS A 45 -12.78 8.02 14.80
C LYS A 45 -11.83 6.88 15.18
N GLU A 46 -10.52 7.07 15.04
CA GLU A 46 -9.49 6.01 15.07
C GLU A 46 -8.36 6.30 16.08
N GLY A 47 -8.44 7.38 16.85
CA GLY A 47 -7.40 7.81 17.78
C GLY A 47 -6.12 8.25 17.08
N PHE A 48 -4.97 8.07 17.75
CA PHE A 48 -3.66 8.42 17.20
C PHE A 48 -3.28 7.63 15.94
N GLU A 49 -3.80 6.42 15.79
CA GLU A 49 -3.56 5.64 14.57
C GLU A 49 -4.22 6.28 13.34
N GLY A 50 -5.35 6.97 13.51
CA GLY A 50 -6.04 7.67 12.42
C GLY A 50 -5.25 8.82 11.78
N ILE A 51 -4.27 9.38 12.49
CA ILE A 51 -3.42 10.46 11.98
C ILE A 51 -2.04 9.98 11.51
N ARG A 52 -1.69 8.70 11.70
CA ARG A 52 -0.49 8.12 11.08
C ARG A 52 -0.67 8.05 9.57
N GLU A 53 0.43 8.09 8.81
CA GLU A 53 0.31 7.82 7.38
C GLU A 53 0.06 6.32 7.21
N PRO A 54 -1.07 5.90 6.60
CA PRO A 54 -1.25 4.50 6.31
C PRO A 54 -0.13 4.07 5.36
N LYS A 55 0.44 2.88 5.60
CA LYS A 55 1.31 2.23 4.63
C LYS A 55 0.50 2.06 3.35
N ARG A 56 0.72 2.94 2.37
CA ARG A 56 0.10 2.81 1.06
C ARG A 56 0.75 1.60 0.40
N PRO A 57 0.06 0.46 0.23
CA PRO A 57 0.59 -0.53 -0.69
C PRO A 57 0.76 0.20 -2.02
N GLY A 58 1.90 0.02 -2.66
CA GLY A 58 2.11 0.55 -4.01
C GLY A 58 1.02 0.02 -4.97
N ARG A 59 1.14 0.35 -6.25
CA ARG A 59 0.25 -0.24 -7.28
C ARG A 59 0.14 -1.76 -7.03
N PRO A 60 -1.07 -2.32 -6.88
CA PRO A 60 -1.24 -3.75 -6.65
C PRO A 60 -0.39 -4.51 -7.66
N ALA A 61 0.53 -5.34 -7.17
CA ALA A 61 1.37 -6.13 -8.05
C ALA A 61 0.45 -7.00 -8.91
N ARG A 62 0.65 -7.04 -10.23
CA ARG A 62 -0.21 -7.82 -11.16
C ARG A 62 -0.37 -9.29 -10.75
N LEU A 63 0.56 -9.79 -9.94
CA LEU A 63 0.59 -11.15 -9.44
C LEU A 63 -0.20 -11.37 -8.13
N SER A 64 -0.62 -10.32 -7.42
CA SER A 64 -1.16 -10.48 -6.05
C SER A 64 -2.43 -11.33 -6.00
N SER A 65 -3.28 -11.24 -7.02
CA SER A 65 -4.52 -12.02 -7.12
C SER A 65 -4.32 -13.46 -7.58
N ILE A 66 -3.15 -13.78 -8.15
CA ILE A 66 -2.86 -15.11 -8.74
C ILE A 66 -1.70 -15.81 -8.04
N MET A 67 -1.15 -15.23 -6.97
CA MET A 67 0.04 -15.74 -6.29
C MET A 67 -0.19 -17.15 -5.73
N ASP A 68 -1.37 -17.40 -5.17
CA ASP A 68 -1.74 -18.72 -4.64
C ASP A 68 -1.85 -19.78 -5.76
N ASP A 69 -2.39 -19.41 -6.91
CA ASP A 69 -2.51 -20.30 -8.06
C ASP A 69 -1.16 -20.63 -8.68
N ILE A 70 -0.29 -19.62 -8.84
CA ILE A 70 1.12 -19.83 -9.23
C ILE A 70 1.80 -20.76 -8.23
N GLY A 71 1.59 -20.55 -6.93
CA GLY A 71 2.13 -21.40 -5.88
C GLY A 71 1.65 -22.86 -5.95
N ARG A 72 0.42 -23.11 -6.41
CA ARG A 72 -0.10 -24.46 -6.66
C ARG A 72 0.53 -25.10 -7.89
N ASP A 73 0.72 -24.33 -8.96
CA ASP A 73 1.36 -24.81 -10.19
C ASP A 73 2.83 -25.16 -9.96
N LEU A 74 3.56 -24.33 -9.19
CA LEU A 74 4.96 -24.55 -8.86
C LEU A 74 5.22 -25.82 -8.04
N ARG A 75 4.21 -26.35 -7.33
CA ARG A 75 4.31 -27.63 -6.60
C ARG A 75 4.15 -28.85 -7.51
N LYS A 76 3.69 -28.67 -8.74
CA LYS A 76 3.59 -29.73 -9.74
C LYS A 76 4.88 -29.81 -10.55
N ASN A 77 5.15 -30.98 -11.14
CA ASN A 77 6.21 -31.08 -12.12
C ASN A 77 5.78 -30.31 -13.38
N PRO A 78 6.63 -29.47 -14.00
CA PRO A 78 6.25 -28.79 -15.23
C PRO A 78 5.84 -29.76 -16.36
N VAL A 79 6.33 -31.00 -16.34
CA VAL A 79 5.89 -32.06 -17.26
C VAL A 79 4.41 -32.37 -17.11
N ASP A 80 3.88 -32.37 -15.89
CA ASP A 80 2.45 -32.59 -15.59
C ASP A 80 1.58 -31.43 -16.12
N LEU A 81 2.19 -30.29 -16.40
CA LEU A 81 1.57 -29.10 -16.99
C LEU A 81 1.81 -28.99 -18.51
N GLY A 82 2.39 -30.02 -19.12
CA GLY A 82 2.62 -30.10 -20.57
C GLY A 82 3.95 -29.49 -21.04
N TYR A 83 4.87 -29.17 -20.13
CA TYR A 83 6.19 -28.67 -20.50
C TYR A 83 7.20 -29.80 -20.72
N ARG A 84 8.18 -29.58 -21.58
CA ARG A 84 9.25 -30.56 -21.84
C ARG A 84 10.32 -30.61 -20.75
N GLN A 85 10.36 -29.60 -19.89
CA GLN A 85 11.36 -29.43 -18.83
C GLN A 85 10.81 -30.02 -17.53
N ASN A 86 11.69 -30.61 -16.71
CA ASN A 86 11.33 -31.25 -15.44
C ASN A 86 11.49 -30.33 -14.21
N LEU A 87 12.02 -29.12 -14.40
CA LEU A 87 12.26 -28.14 -13.35
C LEU A 87 11.74 -26.77 -13.77
N TRP A 88 11.25 -26.01 -12.79
CA TRP A 88 10.92 -24.61 -12.95
C TRP A 88 12.20 -23.76 -13.02
N ASP A 89 12.42 -23.10 -14.15
CA ASP A 89 13.37 -22.00 -14.26
C ASP A 89 12.64 -20.66 -14.46
N GLY A 90 13.36 -19.54 -14.36
CA GLY A 90 12.75 -18.20 -14.48
C GLY A 90 12.10 -17.97 -15.85
N LYS A 91 12.60 -18.59 -16.92
CA LYS A 91 12.05 -18.45 -18.28
C LYS A 91 10.75 -19.23 -18.44
N LEU A 92 10.72 -20.46 -17.94
CA LEU A 92 9.57 -21.37 -17.96
C LEU A 92 8.45 -20.83 -17.07
N LEU A 93 8.78 -20.31 -15.89
CA LEU A 93 7.80 -19.66 -15.02
C LEU A 93 7.21 -18.40 -15.68
N SER A 94 8.05 -17.56 -16.28
CA SER A 94 7.57 -16.37 -17.01
C SER A 94 6.68 -16.74 -18.20
N HIS A 95 7.04 -17.81 -18.92
CA HIS A 95 6.26 -18.35 -20.03
C HIS A 95 4.92 -18.93 -19.56
N HIS A 96 4.93 -19.68 -18.45
CA HIS A 96 3.73 -20.23 -17.82
C HIS A 96 2.78 -19.12 -17.36
N ILE A 97 3.32 -18.08 -16.71
CA ILE A 97 2.53 -16.93 -16.26
C ILE A 97 1.89 -16.19 -17.43
N LYS A 98 2.64 -16.06 -18.54
CA LYS A 98 2.13 -15.45 -19.77
C LYS A 98 1.01 -16.27 -20.41
N ILE A 99 1.17 -17.58 -20.55
CA ILE A 99 0.16 -18.43 -21.22
C ILE A 99 -1.09 -18.58 -20.37
N LYS A 100 -0.93 -18.87 -19.07
CA LYS A 100 -2.05 -19.22 -18.20
C LYS A 100 -2.80 -18.00 -17.65
N TYR A 101 -2.08 -16.91 -17.36
CA TYR A 101 -2.66 -15.72 -16.72
C TYR A 101 -2.58 -14.45 -17.58
N GLY A 102 -2.01 -14.52 -18.80
CA GLY A 102 -1.91 -13.37 -19.70
C GLY A 102 -0.96 -12.26 -19.23
N ILE A 103 -0.16 -12.51 -18.19
CA ILE A 103 0.72 -11.51 -17.57
C ILE A 103 2.14 -11.65 -18.11
N VAL A 104 2.67 -10.57 -18.68
CA VAL A 104 4.08 -10.50 -19.07
C VAL A 104 4.89 -9.92 -17.91
N LEU A 105 5.81 -10.73 -17.39
CA LEU A 105 6.82 -10.26 -16.45
C LEU A 105 7.88 -9.45 -17.21
N GLY A 106 8.11 -8.22 -16.78
CA GLY A 106 9.24 -7.41 -17.26
C GLY A 106 10.44 -7.66 -16.37
N THR A 107 11.61 -7.93 -16.96
CA THR A 107 12.88 -7.82 -16.24
C THR A 107 13.16 -6.33 -16.04
N ARG A 108 13.11 -5.87 -14.81
CA ARG A 108 13.56 -4.54 -14.39
C ARG A 108 14.77 -4.70 -13.49
#